data_AF-A0A929KLY6-F1
#
_entry.id   AF-A0A929KLY6-F1
#
_cell.length_a   1.000
_cell.length_b   1.000
_cell.length_c   1.000
_cell.angle_alpha   90.00
_cell.angle_beta   90.00
_cell.angle_gamma   90.00
#
_symmetry.space_group_name_H-M   'P 1'
#
loop_
_entity.id
_entity.type
_entity.pdbx_description
1 polymer ?
#
loop_
_entity_poly.entity_id
_entity_poly.type
_entity_poly.pdbx_seq_one_letter_code
_entity_poly.pdbx_strand_id
1 'polypeptide(L)'
;MIPVALPSTESLLALLALLVGSAIWLGWAVRLVVSARARQGFRGWRVGVFALLGLVCGGVLWLIIDITLHVRAVRAEYREKYTLLLASDERVGAIDMPRGTMLRLKVPYQAASFDRAEFPRAVNIGGVMARVAERYVSLQTNAQYETIGFRPENIRLTGEGESLQQGWRCDAARPIEFETGEDGSLGAFRHCRAAGGNAIEGQSLPAGADIIATGGSRYTDGSVGDDRWLVHLPEGAAWPGMPRGGSLKLDAERRVIERMPG
;
A
#
# COMPACT_ATOMS: atom_id res chain seq x y z
N MET A 1 -2.12 7.00 -14.08
CA MET A 1 -1.53 7.89 -13.06
C MET A 1 -1.68 9.31 -13.58
N ILE A 2 -2.49 10.15 -12.93
CA ILE A 2 -2.53 11.58 -13.27
C ILE A 2 -1.27 12.18 -12.64
N PRO A 3 -0.33 12.76 -13.41
CA PRO A 3 0.84 13.42 -12.85
C PRO A 3 0.35 14.69 -12.15
N VAL A 4 0.11 14.61 -10.86
CA VAL A 4 -0.01 15.79 -10.02
C VAL A 4 1.41 16.30 -9.87
N ALA A 5 1.78 17.32 -10.65
CA ALA A 5 3.04 18.01 -10.50
C ALA A 5 3.15 18.46 -9.03
N LEU A 6 4.07 17.87 -8.28
CA LEU A 6 4.34 18.32 -6.92
C LEU A 6 4.78 19.78 -7.04
N PRO A 7 4.14 20.72 -6.32
CA PRO A 7 4.56 22.11 -6.33
C PRO A 7 6.04 22.17 -5.93
N SER A 8 6.81 23.03 -6.60
CA SER A 8 8.24 23.17 -6.30
C SER A 8 8.45 23.51 -4.82
N THR A 9 9.59 23.12 -4.27
CA THR A 9 9.96 23.40 -2.86
C THR A 9 9.87 24.88 -2.53
N GLU A 10 10.23 25.74 -3.49
CA GLU A 10 10.11 27.20 -3.39
C GLU A 10 8.65 27.66 -3.26
N SER A 11 7.74 27.05 -4.02
CA SER A 11 6.30 27.34 -3.97
C SER A 11 5.71 26.96 -2.60
N LEU A 12 6.15 25.83 -2.04
CA LEU A 12 5.73 25.39 -0.71
C LEU A 12 6.23 26.33 0.40
N LEU A 13 7.47 26.80 0.31
CA LEU A 13 8.04 27.76 1.26
C LEU A 13 7.33 29.13 1.18
N ALA A 14 7.01 29.59 -0.02
CA ALA A 14 6.25 30.82 -0.24
C ALA A 14 4.83 30.72 0.36
N LEU A 15 4.14 29.60 0.13
CA LEU A 15 2.82 29.31 0.73
C LEU A 15 2.88 29.29 2.26
N LEU A 16 3.90 28.64 2.83
CA LEU A 16 4.12 28.61 4.28
C LEU A 16 4.33 30.02 4.84
N ALA A 17 5.17 30.84 4.19
CA ALA A 17 5.43 32.21 4.60
C ALA A 17 4.16 33.08 4.54
N LEU A 18 3.35 32.92 3.49
CA LEU A 18 2.05 33.60 3.36
C LEU A 18 1.06 33.18 4.45
N LEU A 19 1.03 31.89 4.82
CA LEU A 19 0.21 31.37 5.92
C LEU A 19 0.62 31.95 7.26
N VAL A 20 1.91 31.97 7.57
CA VAL A 20 2.44 32.56 8.80
C VAL A 20 2.15 34.06 8.84
N GLY A 21 2.39 34.77 7.74
CA GLY A 21 2.04 36.18 7.61
C GLY A 21 0.56 36.45 7.82
N SER A 22 -0.31 35.58 7.30
CA SER A 22 -1.76 35.66 7.47
C SER A 22 -2.17 35.45 8.93
N ALA A 23 -1.58 34.48 9.63
CA ALA A 23 -1.85 34.23 11.04
C ALA A 23 -1.44 35.43 11.93
N ILE A 24 -0.26 36.02 11.65
CA ILE A 24 0.23 37.21 12.35
C ILE A 24 -0.71 38.41 12.09
N TRP A 25 -1.13 38.63 10.84
CA TRP A 25 -2.07 39.69 10.48
C TRP A 25 -3.40 39.52 11.20
N LEU A 26 -3.93 38.30 11.25
CA LEU A 26 -5.19 37.98 11.92
C LEU A 26 -5.11 38.25 13.44
N GLY A 27 -3.98 37.92 14.07
CA GLY A 27 -3.72 38.28 15.47
C GLY A 27 -3.72 39.80 15.70
N TRP A 28 -3.14 40.57 14.78
CA TRP A 28 -3.20 42.04 14.81
C TRP A 28 -4.61 42.59 14.58
N ALA A 29 -5.39 41.98 13.68
CA ALA A 29 -6.78 42.34 13.43
C ALA A 29 -7.63 42.16 14.71
N VAL A 30 -7.51 41.01 15.38
CA VAL A 30 -8.19 40.74 16.65
C VAL A 30 -7.81 41.77 17.70
N ARG A 31 -6.51 42.10 17.82
CA ARG A 31 -6.03 43.12 18.76
C ARG A 31 -6.63 44.51 18.50
N LEU A 32 -6.79 44.90 17.23
CA LEU A 32 -7.43 46.17 16.85
C LEU A 32 -8.93 46.20 17.15
N VAL A 33 -9.62 45.07 17.01
CA VAL A 33 -11.04 44.94 17.38
C VAL A 33 -11.24 45.11 18.90
N VAL A 34 -10.38 44.46 19.70
CA VAL A 34 -10.52 44.39 21.16
C VAL A 34 -9.99 45.64 21.88
N SER A 35 -9.03 46.39 21.31
CA SER A 35 -8.38 47.51 21.99
C SER A 35 -8.75 48.88 21.39
N ALA A 36 -9.49 49.69 22.15
CA ALA A 36 -9.75 51.10 21.80
C ALA A 36 -8.47 51.94 21.68
N ARG A 37 -7.44 51.61 22.49
CA ARG A 37 -6.14 52.30 22.50
C ARG A 37 -5.32 52.01 21.23
N ALA A 38 -5.41 50.78 20.72
CA ALA A 38 -4.76 50.41 19.46
C ALA A 38 -5.39 51.11 18.25
N ARG A 39 -6.71 51.35 18.27
CA ARG A 39 -7.44 52.09 17.22
C ARG A 39 -7.05 53.57 17.14
N GLN A 40 -6.73 54.21 18.27
CA GLN A 40 -6.37 55.63 18.32
C GLN A 40 -5.06 55.95 17.57
N GLY A 41 -4.12 54.99 17.50
CA GLY A 41 -2.85 55.14 16.76
C GLY A 41 -2.89 54.67 15.30
N PHE A 42 -4.04 54.15 14.84
CA PHE A 42 -4.21 53.53 13.53
C PHE A 42 -4.94 54.50 12.58
N ARG A 43 -4.20 55.42 11.96
CA ARG A 43 -4.72 56.46 11.05
C ARG A 43 -3.84 56.64 9.82
N GLY A 44 -4.42 57.19 8.74
CA GLY A 44 -3.73 57.52 7.50
C GLY A 44 -3.32 56.28 6.70
N TRP A 45 -2.12 56.32 6.10
CA TRP A 45 -1.59 55.27 5.21
C TRP A 45 -1.57 53.85 5.82
N ARG A 46 -1.48 53.75 7.15
CA ARG A 46 -1.49 52.47 7.90
C ARG A 46 -2.80 51.69 7.72
N VAL A 47 -3.92 52.39 7.57
CA VAL A 47 -5.23 51.76 7.30
C VAL A 47 -5.23 51.13 5.90
N GLY A 48 -4.68 51.84 4.91
CA GLY A 48 -4.56 51.34 3.54
C GLY A 48 -3.68 50.09 3.44
N VAL A 49 -2.51 50.10 4.10
CA VAL A 49 -1.62 48.94 4.15
C VAL A 49 -2.26 47.75 4.86
N PHE A 50 -2.98 48.00 5.96
CA PHE A 50 -3.67 46.93 6.68
C PHE A 50 -4.82 46.33 5.87
N ALA A 51 -5.57 47.15 5.14
CA ALA A 51 -6.63 46.70 4.24
C ALA A 51 -6.06 45.87 3.07
N LEU A 52 -4.94 46.30 2.49
CA LEU A 52 -4.25 45.57 1.43
C LEU A 52 -3.72 44.22 1.92
N LEU A 53 -3.10 44.18 3.11
CA LEU A 53 -2.70 42.92 3.74
C LEU A 53 -3.91 42.03 4.03
N GLY A 54 -5.03 42.58 4.48
CA GLY A 54 -6.27 41.84 4.69
C GLY A 54 -6.82 41.23 3.41
N LEU A 55 -6.75 41.95 2.30
CA LEU A 55 -7.15 41.45 0.98
C LEU A 55 -6.26 40.29 0.52
N VAL A 56 -4.94 40.41 0.71
CA VAL A 56 -3.99 39.33 0.39
C VAL A 56 -4.23 38.09 1.27
N CYS A 57 -4.35 38.27 2.59
CA CYS A 57 -4.60 37.18 3.53
C CYS A 57 -5.96 36.51 3.28
N GLY A 58 -7.00 37.30 2.98
CA GLY A 58 -8.32 36.82 2.62
C GLY A 58 -8.30 36.01 1.32
N GLY A 59 -7.55 36.46 0.31
CA GLY A 59 -7.35 35.71 -0.93
C GLY A 59 -6.64 34.37 -0.73
N VAL A 60 -5.60 34.33 0.10
CA VAL A 60 -4.89 33.09 0.45
C VAL A 60 -5.81 32.11 1.19
N LEU A 61 -6.58 32.61 2.17
CA LEU A 61 -7.54 31.78 2.91
C LEU A 61 -8.63 31.23 1.98
N TRP A 62 -9.17 32.06 1.10
CA TRP A 62 -10.15 31.66 0.10
C TRP A 62 -9.62 30.56 -0.83
N LEU A 63 -8.40 30.72 -1.34
CA LEU A 63 -7.74 29.72 -2.18
C LEU A 63 -7.60 28.37 -1.45
N ILE A 64 -7.18 28.38 -0.18
CA ILE A 64 -7.06 27.16 0.63
C ILE A 64 -8.43 26.49 0.81
N ILE A 65 -9.47 27.27 1.10
CA ILE A 65 -10.84 26.77 1.26
C ILE A 65 -11.32 26.14 -0.04
N ASP A 66 -11.17 26.83 -1.17
CA ASP A 66 -11.59 26.37 -2.50
C ASP A 66 -10.90 25.06 -2.87
N ILE A 67 -9.56 24.99 -2.77
CA ILE A 67 -8.78 23.76 -3.00
C ILE A 67 -9.27 22.65 -2.08
N THR A 68 -9.51 22.94 -0.80
CA THR A 68 -9.97 21.92 0.16
C THR A 68 -11.35 21.38 -0.20
N LEU A 69 -12.28 22.24 -0.60
CA LEU A 69 -13.62 21.83 -1.04
C LEU A 69 -13.55 21.02 -2.33
N HIS A 70 -12.75 21.46 -3.31
CA HIS A 70 -12.55 20.75 -4.56
C HIS A 70 -11.94 19.36 -4.34
N VAL A 71 -10.87 19.27 -3.53
CA VAL A 71 -10.24 17.98 -3.18
C VAL A 71 -11.22 17.07 -2.44
N ARG A 72 -12.08 17.61 -1.57
CA ARG A 72 -13.12 16.82 -0.89
C ARG A 72 -14.15 16.28 -1.87
N ALA A 73 -14.62 17.08 -2.81
CA ALA A 73 -15.58 16.67 -3.83
C ALA A 73 -14.99 15.55 -4.71
N VAL A 74 -13.76 15.75 -5.22
CA VAL A 74 -13.04 14.74 -6.00
C VAL A 74 -12.86 13.46 -5.19
N ARG A 75 -12.42 13.54 -3.92
CA ARG A 75 -12.28 12.33 -3.06
C ARG A 75 -13.61 11.64 -2.76
N ALA A 76 -14.73 12.35 -2.70
CA ALA A 76 -16.04 11.75 -2.53
C ALA A 76 -16.41 10.94 -3.78
N GLU A 77 -16.26 11.54 -4.96
CA GLU A 77 -16.51 10.89 -6.24
C GLU A 77 -15.58 9.67 -6.47
N TYR A 78 -14.30 9.79 -6.13
CA TYR A 78 -13.37 8.66 -6.18
C TYR A 78 -13.80 7.53 -5.24
N ARG A 79 -14.25 7.85 -4.02
CA ARG A 79 -14.71 6.81 -3.08
C ARG A 79 -15.95 6.10 -3.59
N GLU A 80 -16.91 6.83 -4.16
CA GLU A 80 -18.12 6.25 -4.75
C GLU A 80 -17.80 5.31 -5.93
N LYS A 81 -16.85 5.70 -6.79
CA LYS A 81 -16.49 4.94 -7.99
C LYS A 81 -15.61 3.72 -7.71
N TYR A 82 -14.68 3.85 -6.77
CA TYR A 82 -13.61 2.88 -6.55
C TYR A 82 -13.73 2.13 -5.22
N THR A 83 -14.80 2.32 -4.46
CA THR A 83 -15.07 1.57 -3.24
C THR A 83 -16.44 0.91 -3.33
N LEU A 84 -16.50 -0.40 -3.08
CA LEU A 84 -17.73 -1.18 -3.15
C LEU A 84 -17.90 -2.00 -1.88
N LEU A 85 -19.05 -1.85 -1.22
CA LEU A 85 -19.43 -2.69 -0.08
C LEU A 85 -20.37 -3.80 -0.56
N LEU A 86 -19.99 -5.06 -0.37
CA LEU A 86 -20.83 -6.19 -0.79
C LEU A 86 -22.09 -6.28 0.09
N ALA A 87 -23.26 -6.21 -0.56
CA ALA A 87 -24.56 -6.27 0.12
C ALA A 87 -24.99 -7.70 0.49
N SER A 88 -24.48 -8.70 -0.22
CA SER A 88 -24.72 -10.13 -0.02
C SER A 88 -23.42 -10.92 -0.12
N ASP A 89 -23.48 -12.19 0.29
CA ASP A 89 -22.39 -13.13 0.03
C ASP A 89 -22.28 -13.32 -1.48
N GLU A 90 -21.09 -13.11 -2.05
CA GLU A 90 -20.86 -13.12 -3.49
C GLU A 90 -19.46 -13.66 -3.80
N ARG A 91 -19.34 -14.38 -4.93
CA ARG A 91 -18.05 -14.85 -5.43
C ARG A 91 -17.45 -13.81 -6.36
N VAL A 92 -16.41 -13.12 -5.90
CA VAL A 92 -15.71 -12.07 -6.67
C VAL A 92 -14.28 -12.51 -6.95
N GLY A 93 -13.91 -12.57 -8.24
CA GLY A 93 -12.57 -12.97 -8.65
C GLY A 93 -12.14 -14.33 -8.09
N ALA A 94 -13.04 -15.33 -8.18
CA ALA A 94 -12.86 -16.68 -7.66
C ALA A 94 -12.68 -16.82 -6.13
N ILE A 95 -12.96 -15.78 -5.35
CA ILE A 95 -13.01 -15.82 -3.87
C ILE A 95 -14.47 -15.69 -3.43
N ASP A 96 -14.92 -16.60 -2.57
CA ASP A 96 -16.23 -16.51 -1.93
C ASP A 96 -16.16 -15.47 -0.80
N MET A 97 -16.77 -14.31 -1.01
CA MET A 97 -16.69 -13.17 -0.11
C MET A 97 -17.98 -13.04 0.70
N PRO A 98 -17.91 -12.89 2.03
CA PRO A 98 -19.09 -12.67 2.84
C PRO A 98 -19.65 -11.25 2.66
N ARG A 99 -20.94 -11.09 2.90
CA ARG A 99 -21.60 -9.79 3.04
C ARG A 99 -20.83 -8.89 3.99
N GLY A 100 -20.71 -7.61 3.61
CA GLY A 100 -19.98 -6.60 4.37
C GLY A 100 -18.50 -6.53 4.04
N THR A 101 -18.02 -7.33 3.06
CA THR A 101 -16.67 -7.17 2.52
C THR A 101 -16.54 -5.81 1.83
N MET A 102 -15.50 -5.07 2.19
CA MET A 102 -15.17 -3.78 1.58
C MET A 102 -14.14 -4.00 0.48
N LEU A 103 -14.48 -3.63 -0.74
CA LEU A 103 -13.61 -3.71 -1.92
C LEU A 103 -13.11 -2.33 -2.30
N ARG A 104 -11.81 -2.23 -2.58
CA ARG A 104 -11.21 -1.11 -3.31
C ARG A 104 -10.87 -1.58 -4.72
N LEU A 105 -11.36 -0.84 -5.72
CA LEU A 105 -11.35 -1.22 -7.12
C LEU A 105 -10.24 -0.49 -7.89
N LYS A 106 -9.71 -1.12 -8.93
CA LYS A 106 -8.85 -0.46 -9.92
C LYS A 106 -9.63 0.10 -11.10
N VAL A 107 -10.73 -0.54 -11.46
CA VAL A 107 -11.65 -0.09 -12.50
C VAL A 107 -12.98 0.30 -11.84
N PRO A 108 -13.53 1.50 -12.12
CA PRO A 108 -14.76 1.96 -11.51
C PRO A 108 -15.88 0.93 -11.64
N TYR A 109 -16.58 0.67 -10.54
CA TYR A 109 -17.75 -0.21 -10.46
C TYR A 109 -17.55 -1.68 -10.89
N GLN A 110 -16.33 -2.11 -11.19
CA GLN A 110 -16.05 -3.49 -11.58
C GLN A 110 -15.46 -4.26 -10.39
N ALA A 111 -16.30 -5.03 -9.68
CA ALA A 111 -15.93 -5.76 -8.48
C ALA A 111 -14.72 -6.68 -8.67
N ALA A 112 -14.65 -7.41 -9.80
CA ALA A 112 -13.54 -8.31 -10.12
C ALA A 112 -12.18 -7.62 -10.29
N SER A 113 -12.16 -6.29 -10.48
CA SER A 113 -10.94 -5.48 -10.61
C SER A 113 -10.38 -5.00 -9.26
N PHE A 114 -10.83 -5.56 -8.14
CA PHE A 114 -10.39 -5.14 -6.81
C PHE A 114 -8.87 -5.28 -6.66
N ASP A 115 -8.22 -4.25 -6.09
CA ASP A 115 -6.83 -4.32 -5.64
C ASP A 115 -6.72 -4.62 -4.15
N ARG A 116 -7.81 -4.44 -3.39
CA ARG A 116 -7.88 -4.77 -1.98
C ARG A 116 -9.30 -5.16 -1.59
N ALA A 117 -9.42 -6.24 -0.83
CA ALA A 117 -10.63 -6.70 -0.18
C ALA A 117 -10.38 -6.81 1.32
N GLU A 118 -11.26 -6.22 2.13
CA GLU A 118 -11.24 -6.32 3.59
C GLU A 118 -12.48 -7.08 4.04
N PHE A 119 -12.27 -8.25 4.65
CA PHE A 119 -13.33 -9.15 5.05
C PHE A 119 -13.79 -8.85 6.49
N PRO A 120 -15.10 -8.82 6.77
CA PRO A 120 -15.62 -8.60 8.12
C PRO A 120 -15.31 -9.76 9.09
N ARG A 121 -15.10 -10.96 8.54
CA ARG A 121 -14.67 -12.18 9.25
C ARG A 121 -13.58 -12.86 8.43
N ALA A 122 -12.73 -13.64 9.08
CA ALA A 122 -11.69 -14.38 8.36
C ALA A 122 -12.32 -15.35 7.34
N VAL A 123 -11.76 -15.38 6.13
CA VAL A 123 -12.17 -16.24 5.02
C VAL A 123 -11.01 -17.16 4.67
N ASN A 124 -11.29 -18.46 4.50
CA ASN A 124 -10.28 -19.41 4.10
C ASN A 124 -10.01 -19.29 2.59
N ILE A 125 -8.80 -18.85 2.23
CA ILE A 125 -8.35 -18.74 0.84
C ILE A 125 -7.02 -19.48 0.73
N GLY A 126 -7.00 -20.61 0.03
CA GLY A 126 -5.78 -21.41 -0.14
C GLY A 126 -5.17 -21.93 1.17
N GLY A 127 -5.98 -22.17 2.20
CA GLY A 127 -5.50 -22.57 3.52
C GLY A 127 -5.04 -21.41 4.40
N VAL A 128 -5.19 -20.16 3.96
CA VAL A 128 -4.94 -18.95 4.77
C VAL A 128 -6.26 -18.43 5.31
N MET A 129 -6.36 -18.23 6.63
CA MET A 129 -7.50 -17.55 7.26
C MET A 129 -7.35 -16.04 7.10
N ALA A 130 -7.65 -15.54 5.90
CA ALA A 130 -7.37 -14.16 5.50
C ALA A 130 -8.46 -13.19 6.00
N ARG A 131 -8.03 -12.01 6.47
CA ARG A 131 -8.88 -10.82 6.69
C ARG A 131 -8.72 -9.78 5.62
N VAL A 132 -7.58 -9.76 4.94
CA VAL A 132 -7.27 -8.84 3.87
C VAL A 132 -6.69 -9.62 2.70
N ALA A 133 -7.21 -9.35 1.50
CA ALA A 133 -6.65 -9.83 0.25
C ALA A 133 -6.28 -8.64 -0.63
N GLU A 134 -5.01 -8.53 -1.01
CA GLU A 134 -4.52 -7.46 -1.89
C GLU A 134 -4.06 -8.07 -3.21
N ARG A 135 -4.44 -7.46 -4.34
CA ARG A 135 -4.07 -7.92 -5.68
C ARG A 135 -3.28 -6.86 -6.40
N TYR A 136 -2.22 -7.29 -7.08
CA TYR A 136 -1.68 -6.48 -8.16
C TYR A 136 -2.50 -6.72 -9.42
N VAL A 137 -3.14 -5.67 -9.92
CA VAL A 137 -3.99 -5.72 -11.11
C VAL A 137 -3.39 -4.81 -12.17
N SER A 138 -3.03 -5.41 -13.29
CA SER A 138 -2.50 -4.72 -14.46
C SER A 138 -3.65 -4.27 -15.35
N LEU A 139 -3.68 -2.98 -15.70
CA LEU A 139 -4.69 -2.41 -16.60
C LEU A 139 -4.20 -2.54 -18.04
N GLN A 140 -5.06 -3.02 -18.90
CA GLN A 140 -4.82 -3.09 -20.34
C GLN A 140 -5.43 -1.86 -20.98
N THR A 141 -4.64 -1.14 -21.78
CA THR A 141 -5.08 0.08 -22.46
C THR A 141 -4.94 -0.02 -23.97
N ASN A 142 -5.82 0.65 -24.71
CA ASN A 142 -5.66 0.83 -26.15
C ASN A 142 -4.63 1.93 -26.47
N ALA A 143 -4.42 2.20 -27.76
CA ALA A 143 -3.50 3.25 -28.24
C ALA A 143 -3.91 4.67 -27.78
N GLN A 144 -5.16 4.86 -27.37
CA GLN A 144 -5.73 6.11 -26.86
C GLN A 144 -5.66 6.19 -25.32
N TYR A 145 -4.98 5.24 -24.67
CA TYR A 145 -4.86 5.13 -23.20
C TYR A 145 -6.18 4.88 -22.46
N GLU A 146 -7.22 4.41 -23.16
CA GLU A 146 -8.48 3.99 -22.55
C GLU A 146 -8.34 2.57 -22.01
N THR A 147 -8.86 2.33 -20.80
CA THR A 147 -8.83 0.99 -20.18
C THR A 147 -9.80 0.05 -20.91
N ILE A 148 -9.26 -0.97 -21.56
CA ILE A 148 -10.02 -1.99 -22.30
C ILE A 148 -10.15 -3.31 -21.54
N GLY A 149 -9.39 -3.49 -20.47
CA GLY A 149 -9.43 -4.69 -19.65
C GLY A 149 -8.50 -4.60 -18.46
N PHE A 150 -8.48 -5.66 -17.65
CA PHE A 150 -7.58 -5.79 -16.51
C PHE A 150 -7.18 -7.26 -16.34
N ARG A 151 -6.04 -7.49 -15.69
CA ARG A 151 -5.57 -8.84 -15.35
C ARG A 151 -4.96 -8.84 -13.95
N PRO A 152 -5.40 -9.72 -13.04
CA PRO A 152 -4.70 -9.94 -11.78
C PRO A 152 -3.40 -10.71 -12.04
N GLU A 153 -2.29 -10.28 -11.45
CA GLU A 153 -0.98 -10.95 -11.62
C GLU A 153 -0.57 -11.76 -10.38
N ASN A 154 -0.88 -11.23 -9.20
CA ASN A 154 -0.66 -11.93 -7.93
C ASN A 154 -1.70 -11.50 -6.90
N ILE A 155 -1.74 -12.27 -5.81
CA ILE A 155 -2.55 -11.97 -4.63
C ILE A 155 -1.73 -12.17 -3.36
N ARG A 156 -1.89 -11.24 -2.43
CA ARG A 156 -1.32 -11.24 -1.09
C ARG A 156 -2.43 -11.40 -0.08
N LEU A 157 -2.33 -12.44 0.73
CA LEU A 157 -3.30 -12.77 1.76
C LEU A 157 -2.69 -12.47 3.13
N THR A 158 -3.40 -11.70 3.94
CA THR A 158 -3.01 -11.39 5.33
C THR A 158 -4.19 -11.69 6.25
N GLY A 159 -3.91 -12.28 7.40
CA GLY A 159 -4.92 -12.84 8.27
C GLY A 159 -4.40 -13.12 9.67
N GLU A 160 -4.89 -14.20 10.26
CA GLU A 160 -4.57 -14.58 11.64
C GLU A 160 -3.95 -15.98 11.70
N GLY A 161 -3.05 -16.17 12.66
CA GLY A 161 -2.45 -17.47 12.97
C GLY A 161 -1.36 -17.90 11.99
N GLU A 162 -1.25 -19.21 11.78
CA GLU A 162 -0.29 -19.83 10.88
C GLU A 162 -1.01 -20.51 9.72
N SER A 163 -0.33 -20.61 8.59
CA SER A 163 -0.82 -21.35 7.44
C SER A 163 0.25 -22.32 6.94
N LEU A 164 -0.17 -23.51 6.48
CA LEU A 164 0.74 -24.50 5.92
C LEU A 164 0.74 -24.40 4.39
N GLN A 165 1.83 -23.92 3.81
CA GLN A 165 1.96 -23.66 2.38
C GLN A 165 3.05 -24.53 1.78
N GLN A 166 2.66 -25.50 0.94
CA GLN A 166 3.57 -26.52 0.39
C GLN A 166 4.47 -27.17 1.46
N GLY A 167 3.90 -27.37 2.65
CA GLY A 167 4.55 -27.93 3.84
C GLY A 167 5.47 -26.97 4.61
N TRP A 168 5.52 -25.68 4.26
CA TRP A 168 6.15 -24.63 5.06
C TRP A 168 5.12 -24.02 6.01
N ARG A 169 5.50 -23.79 7.27
CA ARG A 169 4.68 -23.03 8.21
C ARG A 169 4.93 -21.55 7.96
N CYS A 170 3.92 -20.84 7.49
CA CYS A 170 3.95 -19.42 7.20
C CYS A 170 3.19 -18.65 8.29
N ASP A 171 3.72 -17.50 8.69
CA ASP A 171 3.03 -16.55 9.56
C ASP A 171 1.96 -15.80 8.75
N ALA A 172 0.68 -16.11 9.00
CA ALA A 172 -0.43 -15.51 8.27
C ALA A 172 -0.72 -14.06 8.69
N ALA A 173 -0.14 -13.58 9.81
CA ALA A 173 -0.17 -12.16 10.16
C ALA A 173 0.69 -11.30 9.22
N ARG A 174 1.51 -11.94 8.38
CA ARG A 174 2.28 -11.31 7.32
C ARG A 174 1.73 -11.71 5.95
N PRO A 175 1.93 -10.89 4.91
CA PRO A 175 1.46 -11.23 3.58
C PRO A 175 2.03 -12.57 3.09
N ILE A 176 1.14 -13.47 2.69
CA ILE A 176 1.44 -14.70 1.96
C ILE A 176 1.05 -14.47 0.50
N GLU A 177 2.01 -14.60 -0.41
CA GLU A 177 1.85 -14.27 -1.83
C GLU A 177 1.65 -15.52 -2.69
N PHE A 178 0.68 -15.43 -3.60
CA PHE A 178 0.36 -16.45 -4.59
C PHE A 178 0.26 -15.80 -5.98
N GLU A 179 0.51 -16.58 -7.02
CA GLU A 179 0.09 -16.25 -8.38
C GLU A 179 -1.44 -16.19 -8.48
N THR A 180 -1.93 -15.58 -9.54
CA THR A 180 -3.36 -15.60 -9.88
C THR A 180 -3.56 -16.04 -11.32
N GLY A 181 -4.60 -16.84 -11.56
CA GLY A 181 -5.10 -17.11 -12.90
C GLY A 181 -5.76 -15.88 -13.53
N GLU A 182 -6.10 -15.94 -14.82
CA GLU A 182 -6.71 -14.82 -15.54
C GLU A 182 -8.08 -14.39 -14.96
N ASP A 183 -8.83 -15.34 -14.41
CA ASP A 183 -10.11 -15.14 -13.72
C ASP A 183 -9.95 -14.68 -12.26
N GLY A 184 -8.70 -14.52 -11.80
CA GLY A 184 -8.36 -14.23 -10.42
C GLY A 184 -8.37 -15.44 -9.49
N SER A 185 -8.50 -16.66 -10.02
CA SER A 185 -8.32 -17.88 -9.23
C SER A 185 -6.94 -17.94 -8.59
N LEU A 186 -6.85 -18.60 -7.43
CA LEU A 186 -5.60 -18.73 -6.70
C LEU A 186 -4.65 -19.67 -7.45
N GLY A 187 -3.46 -19.18 -7.78
CA GLY A 187 -2.40 -19.93 -8.44
C GLY A 187 -1.38 -20.50 -7.47
N ALA A 188 -0.15 -20.71 -7.97
CA ALA A 188 0.94 -21.29 -7.19
C ALA A 188 1.39 -20.37 -6.05
N PHE A 189 1.84 -20.98 -4.95
CA PHE A 189 2.51 -20.28 -3.86
C PHE A 189 3.81 -19.63 -4.35
N ARG A 190 4.06 -18.38 -3.95
CA ARG A 190 5.27 -17.62 -4.33
C ARG A 190 6.14 -17.27 -3.14
N HIS A 191 5.57 -16.74 -2.07
CA HIS A 191 6.36 -16.17 -0.97
C HIS A 191 5.57 -16.14 0.33
N CYS A 192 6.26 -16.40 1.45
CA CYS A 192 5.75 -16.08 2.78
C CYS A 192 6.89 -15.79 3.74
N ARG A 193 6.54 -15.25 4.90
CA ARG A 193 7.42 -15.23 6.07
C ARG A 193 7.22 -16.47 6.91
N ALA A 194 8.31 -17.13 7.27
CA ALA A 194 8.33 -18.34 8.07
C ALA A 194 7.78 -18.08 9.48
N ALA A 195 6.80 -18.89 9.89
CA ALA A 195 6.45 -19.06 11.29
C ALA A 195 7.49 -19.95 12.01
N GLY A 196 7.30 -20.16 13.30
CA GLY A 196 8.12 -21.09 14.08
C GLY A 196 7.95 -22.55 13.66
N GLY A 197 8.92 -23.40 14.03
CA GLY A 197 8.82 -24.85 13.85
C GLY A 197 9.13 -25.37 12.45
N ASN A 198 9.60 -24.52 11.54
CA ASN A 198 10.20 -24.96 10.28
C ASN A 198 11.61 -25.53 10.55
N ALA A 199 11.99 -26.55 9.78
CA ALA A 199 13.33 -27.12 9.84
C ALA A 199 13.84 -27.44 8.42
N ILE A 200 15.16 -27.29 8.23
CA ILE A 200 15.90 -27.62 7.01
C ILE A 200 17.00 -28.58 7.44
N GLU A 201 17.03 -29.79 6.87
CA GLU A 201 18.01 -30.83 7.22
C GLU A 201 18.11 -31.11 8.73
N GLY A 202 16.98 -31.04 9.44
CA GLY A 202 16.90 -31.22 10.90
C GLY A 202 17.32 -29.99 11.72
N GLN A 203 17.85 -28.94 11.10
CA GLN A 203 18.15 -27.69 11.77
C GLN A 203 16.93 -26.77 11.79
N SER A 204 16.61 -26.19 12.95
CA SER A 204 15.54 -25.21 13.07
C SER A 204 15.83 -23.98 12.20
N LEU A 205 14.85 -23.61 11.38
CA LEU A 205 14.84 -22.34 10.67
C LEU A 205 14.31 -21.26 11.62
N PRO A 206 14.99 -20.10 11.77
CA PRO A 206 14.47 -19.01 12.58
C PRO A 206 13.15 -18.48 12.02
N ALA A 207 12.20 -18.18 12.90
CA ALA A 207 10.98 -17.47 12.52
C ALA A 207 11.35 -16.10 11.93
N GLY A 208 10.55 -15.64 10.97
CA GLY A 208 10.80 -14.39 10.26
C GLY A 208 11.63 -14.52 8.99
N ALA A 209 12.20 -15.70 8.70
CA ALA A 209 12.87 -15.96 7.43
C ALA A 209 11.89 -15.80 6.26
N ASP A 210 12.34 -15.23 5.15
CA ASP A 210 11.53 -15.13 3.92
C ASP A 210 11.71 -16.40 3.10
N ILE A 211 10.62 -17.13 2.83
CA ILE A 211 10.59 -18.36 2.02
C ILE A 211 9.97 -18.00 0.67
N ILE A 212 10.74 -18.18 -0.40
CA ILE A 212 10.34 -17.86 -1.78
C ILE A 212 10.36 -19.16 -2.59
N ALA A 213 9.26 -19.48 -3.25
CA ALA A 213 9.22 -20.55 -4.24
C ALA A 213 9.92 -20.09 -5.52
N THR A 214 10.78 -20.94 -6.07
CA THR A 214 11.52 -20.65 -7.31
C THR A 214 11.17 -21.67 -8.39
N GLY A 215 11.23 -21.24 -9.65
CA GLY A 215 11.11 -22.11 -10.82
C GLY A 215 12.42 -22.81 -11.21
N GLY A 216 13.47 -22.66 -10.41
CA GLY A 216 14.86 -22.95 -10.78
C GLY A 216 15.56 -21.72 -11.37
N SER A 217 16.81 -21.50 -10.94
CA SER A 217 17.69 -20.45 -11.43
C SER A 217 17.97 -20.68 -12.92
N ARG A 218 17.73 -19.69 -13.78
CA ARG A 218 18.08 -19.78 -15.21
C ARG A 218 19.50 -19.29 -15.43
N TYR A 219 20.32 -20.13 -16.06
CA TYR A 219 21.70 -19.80 -16.41
C TYR A 219 21.81 -19.33 -17.86
N THR A 220 22.95 -18.71 -18.20
CA THR A 220 23.19 -18.11 -19.54
C THR A 220 23.22 -19.13 -20.67
N ASP A 221 23.48 -20.40 -20.36
CA ASP A 221 23.44 -21.53 -21.29
C ASP A 221 22.02 -22.08 -21.51
N GLY A 222 21.01 -21.50 -20.86
CA GLY A 222 19.62 -21.94 -20.93
C GLY A 222 19.27 -23.08 -19.99
N SER A 223 20.23 -23.61 -19.22
CA SER A 223 19.96 -24.60 -18.18
C SER A 223 19.15 -23.99 -17.03
N VAL A 224 18.35 -24.83 -16.38
CA VAL A 224 17.53 -24.48 -15.22
C VAL A 224 18.07 -25.25 -14.02
N GLY A 225 18.44 -24.54 -12.97
CA GLY A 225 18.90 -25.13 -11.72
C GLY A 225 17.82 -25.94 -11.02
N ASP A 226 18.26 -26.83 -10.14
CA ASP A 226 17.36 -27.71 -9.37
C ASP A 226 16.75 -27.01 -8.14
N ASP A 227 17.07 -25.73 -7.91
CA ASP A 227 16.49 -24.97 -6.80
C ASP A 227 14.98 -24.80 -6.98
N ARG A 228 14.25 -25.06 -5.89
CA ARG A 228 12.81 -24.85 -5.78
C ARG A 228 12.45 -23.88 -4.67
N TRP A 229 13.39 -23.59 -3.78
CA TRP A 229 13.21 -22.67 -2.69
C TRP A 229 14.42 -21.76 -2.53
N LEU A 230 14.16 -20.48 -2.32
CA LEU A 230 15.12 -19.51 -1.83
C LEU A 230 14.65 -19.04 -0.46
N VAL A 231 15.49 -19.25 0.56
CA VAL A 231 15.19 -18.84 1.94
C VAL A 231 16.18 -17.76 2.36
N HIS A 232 15.68 -16.56 2.62
CA HIS A 232 16.47 -15.49 3.22
C HIS A 232 16.33 -15.51 4.74
N LEU A 233 17.46 -15.65 5.43
CA LEU A 233 17.48 -15.58 6.88
C LEU A 233 17.26 -14.14 7.35
N PRO A 234 16.62 -13.94 8.51
CA PRO A 234 16.54 -12.61 9.12
C PRO A 234 17.93 -12.02 9.34
N GLU A 235 18.03 -10.70 9.28
CA GLU A 235 19.29 -9.99 9.51
C GLU A 235 19.86 -10.33 10.90
N GLY A 236 21.15 -10.71 10.94
CA GLY A 236 21.83 -11.11 12.17
C GLY A 236 21.43 -12.48 12.72
N ALA A 237 20.52 -13.22 12.08
CA ALA A 237 20.17 -14.57 12.53
C ALA A 237 21.29 -15.57 12.21
N ALA A 238 21.71 -16.34 13.21
CA ALA A 238 22.69 -17.39 13.00
C ALA A 238 22.02 -18.69 12.53
N TRP A 239 22.64 -19.34 11.53
CA TRP A 239 22.31 -20.68 11.07
C TRP A 239 23.62 -21.44 10.78
N PRO A 240 23.69 -22.79 10.80
CA PRO A 240 24.93 -23.53 10.56
C PRO A 240 25.74 -23.08 9.34
N GLY A 241 26.96 -22.60 9.58
CA GLY A 241 27.85 -22.05 8.54
C GLY A 241 27.55 -20.60 8.13
N MET A 242 26.56 -19.94 8.76
CA MET A 242 26.12 -18.57 8.48
C MET A 242 25.82 -17.81 9.78
N PRO A 243 26.85 -17.23 10.43
CA PRO A 243 26.69 -16.61 11.75
C PRO A 243 26.01 -15.24 11.74
N ARG A 244 25.78 -14.62 10.57
CA ARG A 244 25.23 -13.25 10.43
C ARG A 244 24.07 -13.16 9.43
N GLY A 245 23.33 -14.25 9.24
CA GLY A 245 22.30 -14.35 8.22
C GLY A 245 22.88 -14.74 6.86
N GLY A 246 22.11 -14.52 5.82
CA GLY A 246 22.41 -14.98 4.47
C GLY A 246 21.19 -15.63 3.81
N SER A 247 21.43 -16.39 2.75
CA SER A 247 20.39 -17.02 1.95
C SER A 247 20.73 -18.47 1.65
N LEU A 248 19.71 -19.32 1.59
CA LEU A 248 19.81 -20.73 1.27
C LEU A 248 19.04 -21.00 -0.03
N LYS A 249 19.65 -21.72 -0.97
CA LYS A 249 18.90 -22.38 -2.05
C LYS A 249 18.67 -23.84 -1.70
N LEU A 250 17.44 -24.30 -1.86
CA LEU A 250 17.04 -25.67 -1.56
C LEU A 250 16.41 -26.34 -2.79
N ASP A 251 16.57 -27.65 -2.89
CA ASP A 251 15.87 -28.49 -3.88
C ASP A 251 14.40 -28.73 -3.49
N ALA A 252 13.67 -29.53 -4.27
CA ALA A 252 12.26 -29.85 -4.00
C ALA A 252 12.07 -30.55 -2.63
N GLU A 253 13.03 -31.39 -2.24
CA GLU A 253 13.08 -32.14 -0.99
C GLU A 253 13.59 -31.29 0.20
N ARG A 254 13.88 -30.00 -0.02
CA ARG A 254 14.39 -29.03 0.95
C ARG A 254 15.79 -29.34 1.48
N ARG A 255 16.61 -30.00 0.67
CA ARG A 255 18.04 -30.18 0.94
C ARG A 255 18.79 -28.96 0.43
N VAL A 256 19.86 -28.60 1.13
CA VAL A 256 20.61 -27.40 0.81
C VAL A 256 21.49 -27.64 -0.42
N ILE A 257 21.23 -26.89 -1.49
CA ILE A 257 22.06 -26.87 -2.70
C ILE A 257 23.20 -25.87 -2.53
N GLU A 258 22.87 -24.66 -2.08
CA GLU A 258 23.80 -23.54 -2.02
C GLU A 258 23.55 -22.69 -0.77
N ARG A 259 24.64 -22.21 -0.16
CA ARG A 259 24.63 -21.28 0.98
C ARG A 259 25.31 -19.99 0.56
N MET A 260 24.62 -18.87 0.68
CA MET A 260 25.10 -17.54 0.34
C MET A 260 25.19 -16.70 1.63
N PRO A 261 26.38 -16.51 2.22
CA PRO A 261 26.52 -15.71 3.42
C PRO A 261 26.17 -14.23 3.17
N GLY A 262 25.62 -13.58 4.19
CA GLY A 262 25.32 -12.13 4.20
C GLY A 262 26.51 -11.25 4.54
#